data_AF-A0A1V6HRH2-F1
#
_entry.id   AF-A0A1V6HRH2-F1
#
_cell.length_a   1.000
_cell.length_b   1.000
_cell.length_c   1.000
_cell.angle_alpha   90.00
_cell.angle_beta   90.00
_cell.angle_gamma   90.00
#
_symmetry.space_group_name_H-M   'P 1'
#
loop_
_entity.id
_entity.type
_entity.pdbx_description
1 polymer ?
#
loop_
_entity_poly.entity_id
_entity_poly.type
_entity_poly.pdbx_seq_one_letter_code
_entity_poly.pdbx_strand_id
1 'polypeptide(L)'
;MTKRWVFGVLVPFVLLMALACGKGAPTGTEEVPKAEPPAAAAEPVPAEAPEVEPAAAAEPAPARERAEYLGEGVILAGLKEADFTTSGPYYVSFYPATVLTEPSEATKQEGKVRLRDKDEEAWTALIVRSRPAERGDLQVGALVLANFYDATEPKDEESLRAISPWHLWRVKDLSNLYKEMVVLTRWDGYWSRWKEKEDHLLNLRIPESEIPLELKDLDL
;
A
#
# COMPACT_ATOMS: atom_id res chain seq x y z
N MET A 1 -4.70 -37.90 40.56
CA MET A 1 -5.86 -38.54 39.91
C MET A 1 -5.44 -39.08 38.53
N THR A 2 -6.28 -39.87 37.88
CA THR A 2 -5.91 -40.81 36.80
C THR A 2 -6.17 -40.30 35.38
N LYS A 3 -5.33 -40.76 34.43
CA LYS A 3 -5.59 -41.06 32.99
C LYS A 3 -6.67 -40.22 32.28
N ARG A 4 -6.35 -39.62 31.11
CA ARG A 4 -6.19 -40.40 29.86
C ARG A 4 -5.48 -39.60 28.76
N TRP A 5 -4.59 -40.24 28.02
CA TRP A 5 -4.35 -39.91 26.59
C TRP A 5 -5.32 -40.73 25.73
N VAL A 6 -5.65 -40.24 24.53
CA VAL A 6 -6.28 -41.02 23.47
C VAL A 6 -5.58 -40.70 22.15
N PHE A 7 -4.77 -41.64 21.67
CA PHE A 7 -4.44 -41.71 20.24
C PHE A 7 -5.64 -42.28 19.48
N GLY A 8 -5.93 -41.73 18.30
CA GLY A 8 -6.85 -42.29 17.30
C GLY A 8 -6.14 -42.33 15.95
N VAL A 9 -6.25 -43.44 15.22
CA VAL A 9 -5.48 -43.77 14.00
C VAL A 9 -6.44 -44.40 12.97
N LEU A 10 -5.97 -44.62 11.72
CA LEU A 10 -6.67 -45.15 10.53
C LEU A 10 -7.52 -44.12 9.76
N VAL A 11 -7.34 -43.81 8.46
CA VAL A 11 -6.48 -44.34 7.36
C VAL A 11 -6.83 -45.76 6.87
N PRO A 12 -6.97 -46.08 5.56
CA PRO A 12 -7.51 -45.31 4.40
C PRO A 12 -8.51 -46.15 3.54
N PHE A 13 -9.05 -45.60 2.42
CA PHE A 13 -9.31 -46.24 1.09
C PHE A 13 -10.09 -45.23 0.18
N VAL A 14 -10.00 -45.09 -1.16
CA VAL A 14 -9.53 -45.89 -2.34
C VAL A 14 -10.66 -46.61 -3.14
N LEU A 15 -10.53 -46.68 -4.49
CA LEU A 15 -11.41 -47.31 -5.53
C LEU A 15 -12.75 -46.57 -5.82
N LEU A 16 -13.42 -46.61 -7.00
CA LEU A 16 -13.16 -46.92 -8.44
C LEU A 16 -14.41 -46.40 -9.25
N MET A 17 -14.57 -46.24 -10.58
CA MET A 17 -13.91 -46.48 -11.89
C MET A 17 -13.89 -45.13 -12.69
N ALA A 18 -13.27 -44.87 -13.85
CA ALA A 18 -12.65 -45.63 -14.97
C ALA A 18 -13.53 -45.97 -16.22
N LEU A 19 -12.98 -45.68 -17.41
CA LEU A 19 -13.32 -46.16 -18.78
C LEU A 19 -14.63 -45.63 -19.47
N ALA A 20 -14.74 -45.50 -20.82
CA ALA A 20 -13.75 -45.61 -21.92
C ALA A 20 -14.19 -44.95 -23.25
N CYS A 21 -13.20 -44.61 -24.09
CA CYS A 21 -13.09 -44.72 -25.58
C CYS A 21 -14.26 -44.41 -26.55
N GLY A 22 -13.92 -43.65 -27.61
CA GLY A 22 -14.69 -43.52 -28.87
C GLY A 22 -14.39 -42.18 -29.55
N LYS A 23 -13.31 -41.94 -30.31
CA LYS A 23 -12.74 -42.67 -31.47
C LYS A 23 -13.66 -42.62 -32.70
N GLY A 24 -13.51 -41.58 -33.53
CA GLY A 24 -14.24 -41.44 -34.79
C GLY A 24 -13.81 -40.19 -35.57
N ALA A 25 -12.84 -40.33 -36.47
CA ALA A 25 -12.51 -39.34 -37.49
C ALA A 25 -12.62 -40.00 -38.87
N PRO A 26 -13.42 -39.46 -39.81
CA PRO A 26 -13.38 -39.84 -41.21
C PRO A 26 -12.60 -38.80 -42.03
N THR A 27 -11.50 -39.23 -42.64
CA THR A 27 -10.91 -38.49 -43.77
C THR A 27 -11.79 -38.65 -45.00
N GLY A 28 -12.41 -37.57 -45.47
CA GLY A 28 -13.07 -37.50 -46.78
C GLY A 28 -12.26 -36.63 -47.73
N THR A 29 -11.68 -37.24 -48.76
CA THR A 29 -11.03 -36.52 -49.86
C THR A 29 -12.05 -36.32 -50.97
N GLU A 30 -12.31 -35.08 -51.35
CA GLU A 30 -13.12 -34.75 -52.53
C GLU A 30 -12.36 -33.73 -53.39
N GLU A 31 -12.33 -33.92 -54.70
CA GLU A 31 -11.44 -33.21 -55.61
C GLU A 31 -12.02 -31.86 -56.07
N VAL A 32 -11.13 -30.89 -56.33
CA VAL A 32 -11.50 -29.51 -56.66
C VAL A 32 -11.91 -29.39 -58.14
N PRO A 33 -13.16 -29.00 -58.47
CA PRO A 33 -13.49 -28.53 -59.82
C PRO A 33 -12.89 -27.13 -60.04
N LYS A 34 -11.89 -27.04 -60.89
CA LYS A 34 -11.20 -25.79 -61.25
C LYS A 34 -12.13 -24.86 -62.04
N ALA A 35 -12.60 -23.78 -61.40
CA ALA A 35 -13.20 -22.63 -62.08
C ALA A 35 -12.16 -21.52 -62.30
N GLU A 36 -12.29 -20.75 -63.38
CA GLU A 36 -11.44 -19.59 -63.66
C GLU A 36 -11.89 -18.36 -62.84
N PRO A 37 -10.96 -17.47 -62.45
CA PRO A 37 -11.29 -16.30 -61.64
C PRO A 37 -12.06 -15.26 -62.48
N PRO A 38 -13.25 -14.79 -62.02
CA PRO A 38 -13.85 -13.58 -62.58
C PRO A 38 -12.96 -12.36 -62.27
N ALA A 39 -13.03 -11.35 -63.13
CA ALA A 39 -12.17 -10.16 -63.03
C ALA A 39 -12.38 -9.40 -61.71
N ALA A 40 -11.30 -8.80 -61.21
CA ALA A 40 -11.32 -8.06 -59.95
C ALA A 40 -12.27 -6.85 -60.02
N ALA A 41 -13.36 -6.90 -59.25
CA ALA A 41 -14.08 -5.70 -58.86
C ALA A 41 -13.19 -4.91 -57.88
N ALA A 42 -13.13 -3.59 -58.05
CA ALA A 42 -12.36 -2.74 -57.15
C ALA A 42 -12.97 -2.76 -55.74
N GLU A 43 -12.12 -2.90 -54.73
CA GLU A 43 -12.55 -2.78 -53.33
C GLU A 43 -13.05 -1.34 -53.08
N PRO A 44 -14.19 -1.15 -52.38
CA PRO A 44 -14.59 0.18 -51.96
C PRO A 44 -13.58 0.71 -50.94
N VAL A 45 -12.98 1.86 -51.24
CA VAL A 45 -12.06 2.55 -50.33
C VAL A 45 -12.74 2.71 -48.97
N PRO A 46 -12.12 2.26 -47.86
CA PRO A 46 -12.67 2.46 -46.53
C PRO A 46 -12.93 3.95 -46.30
N ALA A 47 -14.17 4.29 -45.90
CA ALA A 47 -14.48 5.66 -45.50
C ALA A 47 -13.60 6.03 -44.30
N GLU A 48 -12.85 7.11 -44.44
CA GLU A 48 -11.94 7.62 -43.41
C GLU A 48 -12.75 7.87 -42.13
N ALA A 49 -12.42 7.12 -41.06
CA ALA A 49 -13.07 7.31 -39.78
C ALA A 49 -12.74 8.73 -39.28
N PRO A 50 -13.73 9.48 -38.74
CA PRO A 50 -13.47 10.84 -38.28
C PRO A 50 -12.37 10.81 -37.23
N GLU A 51 -11.30 11.58 -37.48
CA GLU A 51 -10.16 11.67 -36.58
C GLU A 51 -10.65 12.24 -35.23
N VAL A 52 -10.76 11.36 -34.24
CA VAL A 52 -11.17 11.74 -32.89
C VAL A 52 -9.98 12.48 -32.28
N GLU A 53 -10.04 13.81 -32.29
CA GLU A 53 -9.07 14.65 -31.59
C GLU A 53 -8.86 14.07 -30.18
N PRO A 54 -7.61 13.79 -29.76
CA PRO A 54 -7.34 13.22 -28.45
C PRO A 54 -7.82 14.22 -27.41
N ALA A 55 -8.95 13.91 -26.76
CA ALA A 55 -9.59 14.78 -25.78
C ALA A 55 -8.55 15.30 -24.80
N ALA A 56 -8.32 16.62 -24.83
CA ALA A 56 -7.21 17.26 -24.14
C ALA A 56 -7.19 16.80 -22.69
N ALA A 57 -6.10 16.12 -22.30
CA ALA A 57 -5.94 15.62 -20.95
C ALA A 57 -6.08 16.81 -19.99
N ALA A 58 -7.15 16.81 -19.20
CA ALA A 58 -7.49 17.92 -18.33
C ALA A 58 -6.28 18.24 -17.45
N GLU A 59 -5.88 19.52 -17.41
CA GLU A 59 -4.73 19.92 -16.60
C GLU A 59 -4.93 19.41 -15.16
N PRO A 60 -3.91 18.76 -14.56
CA PRO A 60 -4.07 18.15 -13.25
C PRO A 60 -4.49 19.24 -12.27
N ALA A 61 -5.62 19.00 -11.59
CA ALA A 61 -6.21 19.98 -10.70
C ALA A 61 -5.15 20.54 -9.74
N PRO A 62 -5.10 21.87 -9.54
CA PRO A 62 -4.05 22.51 -8.76
C PRO A 62 -3.99 21.86 -7.38
N ALA A 63 -2.78 21.49 -6.95
CA ALA A 63 -2.58 20.77 -5.70
C ALA A 63 -3.21 21.57 -4.55
N ARG A 64 -4.12 20.93 -3.82
CA ARG A 64 -4.74 21.54 -2.64
C ARG A 64 -3.72 21.55 -1.51
N GLU A 65 -3.01 22.65 -1.36
CA GLU A 65 -2.30 22.97 -0.11
C GLU A 65 -3.27 22.75 1.06
N ARG A 66 -2.88 21.89 2.02
CA ARG A 66 -3.73 21.49 3.15
C ARG A 66 -3.12 22.02 4.43
N ALA A 67 -3.94 22.64 5.28
CA ALA A 67 -3.52 23.19 6.55
C ALA A 67 -3.00 22.11 7.52
N GLU A 68 -2.17 22.53 8.47
CA GLU A 68 -1.65 21.63 9.52
C GLU A 68 -2.75 21.25 10.52
N TYR A 69 -3.34 20.08 10.31
CA TYR A 69 -4.45 19.54 11.09
C TYR A 69 -4.05 18.85 12.40
N LEU A 70 -2.77 18.56 12.66
CA LEU A 70 -2.34 18.11 14.00
C LEU A 70 -2.20 19.29 14.97
N GLY A 71 -1.80 20.46 14.47
CA GLY A 71 -1.62 21.70 15.23
C GLY A 71 -0.14 22.08 15.43
N GLU A 72 0.11 23.37 15.67
CA GLU A 72 1.46 23.90 15.90
C GLU A 72 2.12 23.22 17.11
N GLY A 73 3.41 22.86 16.97
CA GLY A 73 4.18 22.19 18.03
C GLY A 73 3.83 20.72 18.28
N VAL A 74 2.85 20.14 17.57
CA VAL A 74 2.54 18.71 17.65
C VAL A 74 3.51 17.92 16.77
N ILE A 75 4.21 16.97 17.39
CA ILE A 75 5.10 16.01 16.74
C ILE A 75 4.42 14.64 16.62
N LEU A 76 5.05 13.74 15.88
CA LEU A 76 4.75 12.30 15.95
C LEU A 76 5.84 11.60 16.76
N ALA A 77 5.45 11.06 17.92
CA ALA A 77 6.31 10.27 18.78
C ALA A 77 6.15 8.77 18.44
N GLY A 78 7.22 8.15 17.96
CA GLY A 78 7.27 6.71 17.70
C GLY A 78 7.42 5.92 19.00
N LEU A 79 6.45 5.05 19.30
CA LEU A 79 6.50 4.11 20.41
C LEU A 79 6.43 2.67 19.91
N LYS A 80 7.32 1.83 20.42
CA LYS A 80 7.38 0.42 20.06
C LYS A 80 6.19 -0.35 20.66
N GLU A 81 5.51 -1.13 19.82
CA GLU A 81 4.45 -2.02 20.26
C GLU A 81 5.02 -3.23 21.03
N ALA A 82 4.45 -3.53 22.21
CA ALA A 82 5.09 -4.34 23.25
C ALA A 82 5.41 -5.79 22.84
N ASP A 83 4.61 -6.39 21.95
CA ASP A 83 4.70 -7.80 21.59
C ASP A 83 5.75 -8.10 20.49
N PHE A 84 6.31 -7.06 19.84
CA PHE A 84 7.29 -7.26 18.77
C PHE A 84 8.69 -7.42 19.34
N THR A 85 9.29 -8.60 19.18
CA THR A 85 10.73 -8.82 19.48
C THR A 85 11.62 -8.03 18.53
N THR A 86 11.20 -7.86 17.27
CA THR A 86 11.91 -7.14 16.22
C THR A 86 12.04 -5.63 16.49
N SER A 87 13.16 -5.04 16.05
CA SER A 87 13.42 -3.59 16.02
C SER A 87 13.15 -3.00 14.63
N GLY A 88 13.20 -1.68 14.49
CA GLY A 88 13.01 -0.96 13.23
C GLY A 88 11.70 -0.15 13.18
N PRO A 89 11.62 0.93 12.39
CA PRO A 89 10.52 1.90 12.45
C PRO A 89 9.22 1.41 11.78
N TYR A 90 9.23 0.33 10.98
CA TYR A 90 7.99 -0.32 10.51
C TYR A 90 7.25 -1.11 11.60
N TYR A 91 7.89 -1.34 12.75
CA TYR A 91 7.36 -2.01 13.95
C TYR A 91 6.99 -1.00 15.06
N VAL A 92 6.87 0.28 14.70
CA VAL A 92 6.61 1.40 15.61
C VAL A 92 5.30 2.09 15.22
N SER A 93 4.47 2.38 16.23
CA SER A 93 3.29 3.22 16.10
C SER A 93 3.62 4.66 16.47
N PHE A 94 3.27 5.59 15.59
CA PHE A 94 3.55 7.02 15.74
C PHE A 94 2.32 7.76 16.27
N TYR A 95 2.43 8.36 17.45
CA TYR A 95 1.32 9.03 18.11
C TYR A 95 1.49 10.56 18.10
N PRO A 96 0.42 11.34 17.82
CA PRO A 96 0.43 12.79 18.02
C PRO A 96 0.79 13.14 19.47
N ALA A 97 1.82 13.96 19.65
CA ALA A 97 2.40 14.24 20.96
C ALA A 97 2.99 15.65 21.05
N THR A 98 3.25 16.11 22.28
CA THR A 98 4.03 17.32 22.55
C THR A 98 5.31 16.97 23.31
N VAL A 99 6.40 17.69 23.03
CA VAL A 99 7.69 17.49 23.72
C VAL A 99 7.65 18.16 25.09
N LEU A 100 8.01 17.40 26.13
CA LEU A 100 8.22 17.87 27.50
C LEU A 100 9.71 18.04 27.83
N THR A 101 10.58 17.31 27.14
CA THR A 101 12.03 17.38 27.29
C THR A 101 12.67 16.95 25.97
N GLU A 102 13.46 17.82 25.36
CA GLU A 102 14.12 17.54 24.08
C GLU A 102 15.20 16.44 24.21
N PRO A 103 15.47 15.67 23.14
CA PRO A 103 16.60 14.75 23.08
C PRO A 103 17.95 15.43 23.38
N SER A 104 18.80 14.76 24.15
CA SER A 104 20.13 15.26 24.52
C SER A 104 21.08 14.11 24.89
N GLU A 105 22.39 14.36 24.95
CA GLU A 105 23.36 13.37 25.45
C GLU A 105 23.05 12.93 26.90
N ALA A 106 22.60 13.87 27.75
CA ALA A 106 22.21 13.59 29.13
C ALA A 106 20.98 12.65 29.23
N THR A 107 20.10 12.69 28.23
CA THR A 107 18.94 11.79 28.09
C THR A 107 19.20 10.65 27.09
N LYS A 108 20.46 10.39 26.72
CA LYS A 108 20.87 9.32 25.77
C LYS A 108 20.20 9.40 24.39
N GLN A 109 19.91 10.63 23.94
CA GLN A 109 19.12 10.95 22.74
C GLN A 109 17.64 10.53 22.80
N GLU A 110 17.11 10.24 23.98
CA GLU A 110 15.66 10.11 24.19
C GLU A 110 15.06 11.47 24.58
N GLY A 111 13.92 11.84 23.97
CA GLY A 111 13.10 12.95 24.42
C GLY A 111 11.92 12.43 25.27
N LYS A 112 11.44 13.25 26.21
CA LYS A 112 10.20 12.98 26.94
C LYS A 112 9.04 13.66 26.24
N VAL A 113 7.95 12.93 26.02
CA VAL A 113 6.75 13.41 25.31
C VAL A 113 5.49 13.15 26.14
N ARG A 114 4.43 13.94 25.90
CA ARG A 114 3.06 13.61 26.32
C ARG A 114 2.21 13.29 25.10
N LEU A 115 1.56 12.13 25.12
CA LEU A 115 0.70 11.69 24.03
C LEU A 115 -0.65 12.41 24.11
N ARG A 116 -1.04 13.05 22.99
CA ARG A 116 -2.23 13.90 22.92
C ARG A 116 -3.52 13.14 23.25
N ASP A 117 -3.58 11.87 22.87
CA ASP A 117 -4.83 11.07 22.88
C ASP A 117 -4.91 10.05 24.03
N LYS A 118 -3.90 9.99 24.92
CA LYS A 118 -3.79 8.93 25.95
C LYS A 118 -3.55 9.42 27.39
N ASP A 119 -3.29 10.72 27.59
CA ASP A 119 -2.82 11.30 28.87
C ASP A 119 -1.61 10.54 29.46
N GLU A 120 -0.73 10.09 28.56
CA GLU A 120 0.40 9.20 28.84
C GLU A 120 1.70 9.95 28.55
N GLU A 121 2.69 9.81 29.44
CA GLU A 121 4.05 10.34 29.23
C GLU A 121 5.03 9.22 28.93
N ALA A 122 5.76 9.34 27.82
CA ALA A 122 6.73 8.37 27.36
C ALA A 122 8.12 9.00 27.14
N TRP A 123 9.15 8.17 27.21
CA TRP A 123 10.48 8.49 26.67
C TRP A 123 10.64 7.75 25.34
N THR A 124 11.20 8.42 24.33
CA THR A 124 11.55 7.79 23.05
C THR A 124 12.67 8.54 22.35
N ALA A 125 13.53 7.81 21.65
CA ALA A 125 14.51 8.38 20.71
C ALA A 125 13.89 8.74 19.35
N LEU A 126 12.67 8.29 19.06
CA LEU A 126 12.03 8.48 17.75
C LEU A 126 10.97 9.59 17.81
N ILE A 127 11.46 10.83 17.78
CA ILE A 127 10.66 12.05 17.63
C ILE A 127 10.74 12.53 16.18
N VAL A 128 9.58 12.61 15.51
CA VAL A 128 9.48 12.96 14.09
C VAL A 128 8.61 14.19 13.91
N ARG A 129 9.15 15.22 13.26
CA ARG A 129 8.32 16.29 12.67
C ARG A 129 7.75 15.79 11.35
N SER A 130 6.52 16.20 11.05
CA SER A 130 5.85 15.83 9.81
C SER A 130 4.88 16.93 9.42
N ARG A 131 4.55 17.01 8.13
CA ARG A 131 3.51 17.88 7.56
C ARG A 131 2.59 17.07 6.64
N PRO A 132 1.43 17.60 6.20
CA PRO A 132 0.63 17.00 5.12
C PRO A 132 1.48 16.77 3.86
N ALA A 133 1.19 15.70 3.12
CA ALA A 133 1.89 15.39 1.88
C ALA A 133 1.35 16.19 0.70
N GLU A 134 2.28 16.60 -0.18
CA GLU A 134 2.01 17.27 -1.44
C GLU A 134 2.42 16.38 -2.62
N ARG A 135 1.88 16.65 -3.82
CA ARG A 135 2.20 15.87 -5.04
C ARG A 135 3.70 15.88 -5.38
N GLY A 136 4.44 16.92 -4.97
CA GLY A 136 5.90 17.05 -5.18
C GLY A 136 6.77 16.20 -4.26
N ASP A 137 6.23 15.69 -3.14
CA ASP A 137 6.98 14.85 -2.20
C ASP A 137 7.06 13.39 -2.65
N LEU A 138 6.15 12.98 -3.54
CA LEU A 138 5.94 11.58 -3.89
C LEU A 138 6.88 11.12 -5.00
N GLN A 139 7.81 10.26 -4.61
CA GLN A 139 8.65 9.44 -5.50
C GLN A 139 8.61 7.99 -5.02
N VAL A 140 8.79 7.02 -5.93
CA VAL A 140 8.89 5.60 -5.53
C VAL A 140 10.09 5.42 -4.58
N GLY A 141 9.86 4.72 -3.47
CA GLY A 141 10.83 4.60 -2.38
C GLY A 141 10.68 5.64 -1.27
N ALA A 142 9.94 6.74 -1.47
CA ALA A 142 9.71 7.75 -0.43
C ALA A 142 9.03 7.17 0.81
N LEU A 143 9.41 7.67 1.99
CA LEU A 143 8.74 7.36 3.24
C LEU A 143 7.53 8.28 3.45
N VAL A 144 6.40 7.70 3.83
CA VAL A 144 5.19 8.45 4.21
C VAL A 144 4.61 7.88 5.50
N LEU A 145 3.85 8.70 6.21
CA LEU A 145 3.07 8.33 7.39
C LEU A 145 1.60 8.28 7.00
N ALA A 146 0.93 7.17 7.30
CA ALA A 146 -0.47 6.94 6.97
C ALA A 146 -1.17 6.07 8.02
N ASN A 147 -2.51 6.01 7.96
CA ASN A 147 -3.29 5.05 8.74
C ASN A 147 -2.94 3.59 8.34
N PHE A 148 -3.30 2.58 9.15
CA PHE A 148 -3.11 1.17 8.77
C PHE A 148 -3.99 0.80 7.58
N TYR A 149 -5.24 1.25 7.57
CA TYR A 149 -6.25 0.83 6.61
C TYR A 149 -6.20 1.62 5.29
N ASP A 150 -6.69 0.99 4.23
CA ASP A 150 -6.99 1.58 2.94
C ASP A 150 -7.95 2.77 3.10
N ALA A 151 -7.69 3.86 2.38
CA ALA A 151 -8.54 5.05 2.40
C ALA A 151 -8.49 5.74 1.03
N THR A 152 -9.28 5.21 0.09
CA THR A 152 -9.34 5.70 -1.29
C THR A 152 -9.98 7.08 -1.43
N GLU A 153 -10.69 7.54 -0.40
CA GLU A 153 -11.32 8.86 -0.34
C GLU A 153 -10.50 9.84 0.52
N PRO A 154 -10.45 11.14 0.17
CA PRO A 154 -9.78 12.15 0.96
C PRO A 154 -10.58 12.46 2.25
N LYS A 155 -9.91 12.35 3.39
CA LYS A 155 -10.50 12.67 4.71
C LYS A 155 -10.56 14.18 4.94
N ASP A 156 -11.56 14.61 5.71
CA ASP A 156 -11.64 15.96 6.27
C ASP A 156 -10.59 16.17 7.39
N GLU A 157 -10.44 17.41 7.86
CA GLU A 157 -9.42 17.75 8.87
C GLU A 157 -9.72 17.20 10.28
N GLU A 158 -10.98 16.96 10.64
CA GLU A 158 -11.35 16.39 11.94
C GLU A 158 -11.00 14.89 11.96
N SER A 159 -11.42 14.17 10.90
CA SER A 159 -11.05 12.78 10.63
C SER A 159 -9.54 12.55 10.58
N LEU A 160 -8.76 13.47 9.99
CA LEU A 160 -7.29 13.38 9.97
C LEU A 160 -6.67 13.73 11.33
N ARG A 161 -7.17 14.75 12.02
CA ARG A 161 -6.74 15.11 13.38
C ARG A 161 -6.93 13.96 14.35
N ALA A 162 -8.00 13.17 14.18
CA ALA A 162 -8.33 11.99 14.99
C ALA A 162 -7.50 10.73 14.69
N ILE A 163 -6.64 10.70 13.67
CA ILE A 163 -5.81 9.51 13.38
C ILE A 163 -4.75 9.34 14.48
N SER A 164 -4.82 8.20 15.15
CA SER A 164 -3.91 7.77 16.21
C SER A 164 -4.01 6.24 16.37
N PRO A 165 -2.95 5.45 16.13
CA PRO A 165 -1.63 5.83 15.64
C PRO A 165 -1.57 6.11 14.13
N TRP A 166 -0.46 6.71 13.71
CA TRP A 166 0.08 6.69 12.35
C TRP A 166 1.12 5.57 12.23
N HIS A 167 1.32 5.05 11.02
CA HIS A 167 2.36 4.06 10.73
C HIS A 167 3.23 4.53 9.57
N LEU A 168 4.50 4.10 9.57
CA LEU A 168 5.41 4.31 8.46
C LEU A 168 5.07 3.37 7.30
N TRP A 169 5.09 3.91 6.09
CA TRP A 169 4.94 3.21 4.81
C TRP A 169 5.98 3.70 3.82
N ARG A 170 6.19 2.95 2.74
CA ARG A 170 7.01 3.32 1.57
C ARG A 170 6.11 3.45 0.34
N VAL A 171 6.32 4.47 -0.49
CA VAL A 171 5.66 4.59 -1.79
C VAL A 171 6.17 3.48 -2.71
N LYS A 172 5.26 2.63 -3.20
CA LYS A 172 5.55 1.54 -4.15
C LYS A 172 5.26 1.95 -5.60
N ASP A 173 4.11 2.57 -5.84
CA ASP A 173 3.67 2.93 -7.20
C ASP A 173 2.90 4.25 -7.18
N LEU A 174 3.08 5.04 -8.25
CA LEU A 174 2.48 6.35 -8.49
C LEU A 174 1.72 6.40 -9.82
N SER A 175 1.51 5.26 -10.48
CA SER A 175 0.78 5.16 -11.75
C SER A 175 -0.65 5.72 -11.67
N ASN A 176 -1.28 5.73 -10.49
CA ASN A 176 -2.60 6.32 -10.24
C ASN A 176 -2.56 7.76 -9.66
N LEU A 177 -1.40 8.43 -9.58
CA LEU A 177 -1.25 9.77 -8.97
C LEU A 177 -2.05 10.89 -9.69
N TYR A 178 -2.45 10.66 -10.94
CA TYR A 178 -3.40 11.52 -11.67
C TYR A 178 -4.83 11.50 -11.09
N LYS A 179 -5.18 10.44 -10.33
CA LYS A 179 -6.39 10.34 -9.49
C LYS A 179 -6.14 10.74 -8.03
N GLU A 180 -4.95 11.31 -7.75
CA GLU A 180 -4.45 11.59 -6.40
C GLU A 180 -4.18 10.32 -5.54
N MET A 181 -4.11 9.14 -6.17
CA MET A 181 -3.98 7.85 -5.49
C MET A 181 -2.54 7.32 -5.51
N VAL A 182 -2.14 6.66 -4.42
CA VAL A 182 -0.79 6.15 -4.18
C VAL A 182 -0.85 4.70 -3.70
N VAL A 183 -0.03 3.82 -4.29
CA VAL A 183 0.17 2.47 -3.74
C VAL A 183 1.30 2.52 -2.73
N LEU A 184 1.01 2.10 -1.51
CA LEU A 184 1.94 2.06 -0.38
C LEU A 184 2.28 0.61 -0.02
N THR A 185 3.52 0.39 0.42
CA THR A 185 3.99 -0.90 0.95
C THR A 185 4.66 -0.73 2.32
N ARG A 186 4.56 -1.74 3.18
CA ARG A 186 5.28 -1.83 4.46
C ARG A 186 5.58 -3.28 4.81
N TRP A 187 6.61 -3.52 5.62
CA TRP A 187 6.73 -4.81 6.28
C TRP A 187 5.66 -4.92 7.39
N ASP A 188 4.96 -6.05 7.42
CA ASP A 188 4.10 -6.45 8.53
C ASP A 188 4.84 -7.48 9.39
N GLY A 189 5.23 -7.06 10.59
CA GLY A 189 5.99 -7.90 11.53
C GLY A 189 5.23 -9.09 12.08
N TYR A 190 3.90 -9.04 12.14
CA TYR A 190 3.07 -10.08 12.72
C TYR A 190 2.89 -11.23 11.72
N TRP A 191 2.61 -10.88 10.46
CA TRP A 191 2.45 -11.84 9.37
C TRP A 191 3.76 -12.18 8.64
N SER A 192 4.87 -11.51 8.99
CA SER A 192 6.20 -11.66 8.38
C SER A 192 6.17 -11.60 6.84
N ARG A 193 5.54 -10.55 6.31
CA ARG A 193 5.42 -10.30 4.87
C ARG A 193 5.29 -8.81 4.57
N TRP A 194 5.58 -8.43 3.34
CA TRP A 194 5.13 -7.13 2.81
C TRP A 194 3.59 -7.09 2.73
N LYS A 195 3.02 -5.96 3.16
CA LYS A 195 1.62 -5.58 2.95
C LYS A 195 1.58 -4.36 2.05
N GLU A 196 0.60 -4.36 1.15
CA GLU A 196 0.32 -3.24 0.26
C GLU A 196 -1.09 -2.70 0.50
N LYS A 197 -1.30 -1.41 0.23
CA LYS A 197 -2.61 -0.77 0.19
C LYS A 197 -2.63 0.37 -0.83
N GLU A 198 -3.81 0.83 -1.21
CA GLU A 198 -3.98 2.11 -1.89
C GLU A 198 -4.52 3.16 -0.90
N ASP A 199 -4.03 4.40 -1.01
CA ASP A 199 -4.43 5.53 -0.17
C ASP A 199 -4.43 6.82 -0.98
N HIS A 200 -5.31 7.75 -0.62
CA HIS A 200 -5.41 9.06 -1.25
C HIS A 200 -4.31 9.99 -0.72
N LEU A 201 -3.59 10.70 -1.60
CA LEU A 201 -2.48 11.63 -1.27
C LEU A 201 -2.78 12.51 -0.05
N LEU A 202 -3.95 13.14 -0.04
CA LEU A 202 -4.40 14.04 1.02
C LEU A 202 -4.61 13.38 2.41
N ASN A 203 -4.52 12.05 2.53
CA ASN A 203 -4.50 11.33 3.80
C ASN A 203 -3.09 11.08 4.35
N LEU A 204 -2.05 11.38 3.56
CA LEU A 204 -0.66 11.09 3.88
C LEU A 204 0.03 12.27 4.58
N ARG A 205 1.08 11.96 5.34
CA ARG A 205 2.02 12.93 5.90
C ARG A 205 3.45 12.57 5.50
N ILE A 206 4.31 13.55 5.33
CA ILE A 206 5.74 13.37 5.06
C ILE A 206 6.52 13.57 6.37
N PRO A 207 7.41 12.64 6.76
CA PRO A 207 8.36 12.90 7.83
C PRO A 207 9.42 13.90 7.34
N GLU A 208 9.59 15.01 8.07
CA GLU A 208 10.54 16.09 7.74
C GLU A 208 11.95 15.82 8.29
N SER A 209 12.07 14.82 9.17
CA SER A 209 13.32 14.34 9.76
C SER A 209 13.64 12.94 9.23
N GLU A 210 14.92 12.66 8.97
CA GLU A 210 15.38 11.31 8.64
C GLU A 210 14.94 10.30 9.71
N ILE A 211 14.28 9.22 9.27
CA ILE A 211 13.90 8.10 10.14
C ILE A 211 14.95 6.99 9.95
N PRO A 212 15.61 6.51 11.01
CA PRO A 212 16.63 5.47 10.90
C PRO A 212 15.99 4.13 10.55
N LEU A 213 16.11 3.73 9.28
CA LEU A 213 15.72 2.41 8.76
C LEU A 213 16.85 1.39 9.01
N GLU A 214 16.51 0.13 9.31
CA GLU A 214 17.51 -0.95 9.27
C GLU A 214 17.68 -1.50 7.84
N LEU A 215 18.78 -2.19 7.54
CA LEU A 215 19.02 -2.77 6.21
C LEU A 215 17.87 -3.66 5.71
N LYS A 216 17.32 -4.51 6.60
CA LYS A 216 16.14 -5.37 6.31
C LYS A 216 14.87 -4.60 5.96
N ASP A 217 14.80 -3.32 6.34
CA ASP A 217 13.68 -2.42 6.07
C ASP A 217 13.85 -1.74 4.70
N LEU A 218 15.01 -1.84 4.04
CA LEU A 218 15.32 -1.24 2.73
C LEU A 218 14.98 -2.16 1.55
N ASP A 219 15.21 -3.47 1.68
CA ASP A 219 15.05 -4.45 0.61
C ASP A 219 13.59 -4.59 0.13
N LEU A 220 13.37 -4.60 -1.20
CA LEU A 220 12.09 -4.86 -1.88
C LEU A 220 12.29 -5.84 -3.05
#